data_AF-A0A538RC43-F1
#
_entry.id   AF-A0A538RC43-F1
#
_cell.length_a   1.000
_cell.length_b   1.000
_cell.length_c   1.000
_cell.angle_alpha   90.00
_cell.angle_beta   90.00
_cell.angle_gamma   90.00
#
_symmetry.space_group_name_H-M   'P 1'
#
loop_
_entity.id
_entity.type
_entity.pdbx_description
1 polymer ?
#
loop_
_entity_poly.entity_id
_entity_poly.type
_entity_poly.pdbx_seq_one_letter_code
_entity_poly.pdbx_strand_id
1 'polypeptide(L)'
;MIYLSSAIEKSLGHDWPAGTALYYVARLDDAFGKLPLPGALFETLWLTRLGSWSVLALEWTLPVLLWIPRTRRVAIAVAIGFHLAIEATMNLFLFHWLMILGVLSFAEFDELRWPPWRRAPAART
;
A
#
# COMPACT_ATOMS: atom_id res chain seq x y z
N MET A 1 -2.33 12.87 0.63
CA MET A 1 -2.10 13.39 1.99
C MET A 1 -1.95 12.28 3.01
N ILE A 2 -2.90 11.34 3.13
CA ILE A 2 -2.85 10.25 4.13
C ILE A 2 -1.53 9.44 4.07
N TYR A 3 -1.14 8.93 2.89
CA TYR A 3 0.11 8.18 2.73
C TYR A 3 1.35 8.99 3.14
N LEU A 4 1.48 10.23 2.68
CA LEU A 4 2.63 11.08 3.01
C LEU A 4 2.71 11.41 4.51
N SER A 5 1.57 11.71 5.13
CA SER A 5 1.50 11.96 6.58
C SER A 5 1.97 10.75 7.36
N SER A 6 1.50 9.56 6.98
CA SER A 6 1.90 8.32 7.63
C SER A 6 3.37 7.99 7.39
N ALA A 7 3.88 8.22 6.18
CA ALA A 7 5.30 8.05 5.86
C ALA A 7 6.19 8.93 6.75
N ILE A 8 5.82 10.20 6.93
CA ILE A 8 6.56 11.14 7.78
C ILE A 8 6.53 10.68 9.24
N GLU A 9 5.34 10.39 9.77
CA GLU A 9 5.17 9.90 11.15
C GLU A 9 6.03 8.65 11.42
N LYS A 10 5.91 7.64 10.54
CA LYS A 10 6.67 6.40 10.63
C LYS A 10 8.17 6.62 10.51
N SER A 11 8.61 7.54 9.65
CA SER A 11 10.03 7.86 9.46
C SER A 11 10.64 8.55 10.68
N LEU A 12 9.84 9.29 11.45
CA LEU A 12 10.28 9.96 12.69
C LEU A 12 10.29 9.01 13.89
N GLY A 13 9.54 7.91 13.84
CA GLY A 13 9.56 6.85 14.84
C GLY A 13 10.83 6.00 14.78
N HIS A 14 10.98 5.09 15.75
CA HIS A 14 12.15 4.20 15.83
C HIS A 14 11.97 2.91 15.01
N ASP A 15 10.80 2.26 15.10
CA ASP A 15 10.66 0.87 14.66
C ASP A 15 10.60 0.70 13.13
N TRP A 16 10.03 1.67 12.41
CA TRP A 16 9.94 1.60 10.95
C TRP A 16 11.30 1.80 10.27
N PRO A 17 12.11 2.83 10.62
CA PRO A 17 13.47 2.95 10.11
C PRO A 17 14.37 1.79 10.54
N ALA A 18 14.24 1.30 11.78
CA ALA A 18 14.98 0.13 12.26
C ALA A 18 14.58 -1.18 11.56
N GLY A 19 13.44 -1.18 10.86
CA GLY A 19 12.89 -2.34 10.15
C GLY A 19 12.32 -3.42 11.07
N THR A 20 11.96 -3.05 12.30
CA THR A 20 11.38 -3.95 13.31
C THR A 20 9.87 -3.80 13.44
N ALA A 21 9.26 -2.78 12.82
CA ALA A 21 7.83 -2.49 12.95
C ALA A 21 6.92 -3.70 12.72
N LEU A 22 7.12 -4.46 11.63
CA LEU A 22 6.27 -5.62 11.34
C LEU A 22 6.36 -6.75 12.38
N TYR A 23 7.49 -6.87 13.09
CA TYR A 23 7.61 -7.82 14.20
C TYR A 23 6.63 -7.47 15.34
N TYR A 24 6.48 -6.19 15.65
CA TYR A 24 5.56 -5.71 16.68
C TYR A 24 4.11 -5.72 16.21
N VAL A 25 3.84 -5.28 14.97
CA VAL A 25 2.49 -5.28 14.38
C VAL A 25 1.89 -6.69 14.36
N ALA A 26 2.70 -7.70 14.04
CA ALA A 26 2.24 -9.09 14.01
C ALA A 26 1.85 -9.69 15.37
N ARG A 27 2.14 -8.98 16.48
CA ARG A 27 1.83 -9.38 17.87
C ARG A 27 0.71 -8.55 18.50
N LEU A 28 0.03 -7.73 17.69
CA LEU A 28 -1.19 -7.06 18.12
C LEU A 28 -2.34 -8.07 18.04
N ASP A 29 -2.50 -8.90 19.07
CA ASP A 29 -3.43 -10.04 19.07
C ASP A 29 -4.89 -9.64 18.76
N ASP A 30 -5.30 -8.42 19.11
CA ASP A 30 -6.65 -7.90 18.84
C ASP A 30 -6.85 -7.47 17.37
N ALA A 31 -5.77 -7.14 16.67
CA ALA A 31 -5.81 -6.49 15.36
C ALA A 31 -5.11 -7.27 14.25
N PHE A 32 -4.36 -8.32 14.56
CA PHE A 32 -3.57 -9.11 13.63
C PHE A 32 -3.94 -10.60 13.70
N GLY A 33 -3.76 -11.33 12.60
CA GLY A 33 -4.02 -12.78 12.56
C GLY A 33 -5.39 -13.15 11.98
N LYS A 34 -5.99 -12.28 11.16
CA LYS A 34 -7.26 -12.56 10.47
C LYS A 34 -7.18 -13.79 9.56
N LEU A 35 -6.04 -14.00 8.90
CA LEU A 35 -5.72 -15.25 8.19
C LEU A 35 -4.49 -15.91 8.80
N PRO A 36 -4.42 -17.26 8.79
CA PRO A 36 -3.27 -17.99 9.28
C PRO A 36 -2.09 -17.78 8.33
N LEU A 37 -1.11 -17.01 8.76
CA LEU A 37 0.16 -16.81 8.05
C LEU A 37 1.29 -17.59 8.73
N PRO A 38 2.30 -18.06 7.99
CA PRO A 38 3.46 -18.69 8.60
C PRO A 38 4.17 -17.71 9.55
N GLY A 39 4.31 -18.08 10.82
CA GLY A 39 4.99 -17.25 11.84
C GLY A 39 6.41 -16.85 11.43
N ALA A 40 7.08 -17.70 10.64
CA ALA A 40 8.39 -17.42 10.06
C ALA A 40 8.47 -16.09 9.29
N LEU A 41 7.37 -15.60 8.70
CA LEU A 41 7.32 -14.29 8.02
C LEU A 41 7.58 -13.11 8.97
N PHE A 42 7.20 -13.26 10.24
CA PHE A 42 7.25 -12.20 11.25
C PHE A 42 8.30 -12.45 12.34
N GLU A 43 8.94 -13.62 12.34
CA GLU A 43 10.03 -13.98 13.25
C GLU A 43 11.40 -13.90 12.60
N THR A 44 11.46 -13.88 11.26
CA THR A 44 12.71 -13.80 10.52
C THR A 44 13.12 -12.34 10.32
N LEU A 45 14.25 -11.94 10.94
CA LEU A 45 14.71 -10.54 10.96
C LEU A 45 14.84 -9.89 9.57
N TRP A 46 15.31 -10.61 8.56
CA TRP A 46 15.47 -10.02 7.22
C TRP A 46 14.10 -9.80 6.54
N LEU A 47 13.13 -10.70 6.76
CA LEU A 47 11.77 -10.57 6.22
C LEU A 47 11.03 -9.40 6.89
N THR A 48 11.15 -9.27 8.21
CA THR A 48 10.51 -8.17 8.94
C THR A 48 11.10 -6.82 8.54
N ARG A 49 12.42 -6.73 8.32
CA ARG A 49 13.08 -5.53 7.78
C ARG A 49 12.59 -5.18 6.40
N LEU A 50 12.64 -6.13 5.46
CA LEU A 50 12.19 -5.90 4.09
C LEU A 50 10.73 -5.48 4.05
N GLY A 51 9.85 -6.15 4.80
CA GLY A 51 8.44 -5.78 4.84
C GLY A 51 8.22 -4.39 5.45
N SER A 52 8.89 -4.07 6.57
CA SER A 52 8.77 -2.76 7.22
C SER A 52 9.23 -1.63 6.29
N TRP A 53 10.36 -1.80 5.61
CA TRP A 53 10.86 -0.83 4.65
C TRP A 53 10.03 -0.77 3.37
N SER A 54 9.44 -1.89 2.94
CA SER A 54 8.53 -1.91 1.79
C SER A 54 7.30 -1.05 2.05
N VAL A 55 6.71 -1.14 3.25
CA VAL A 55 5.61 -0.24 3.67
C VAL A 55 6.05 1.21 3.60
N LEU A 56 7.19 1.54 4.21
CA LEU A 56 7.70 2.91 4.23
C LEU A 56 7.99 3.45 2.82
N ALA A 57 8.59 2.65 1.96
CA ALA A 57 8.86 2.99 0.57
C ALA A 57 7.56 3.23 -0.22
N LEU A 58 6.54 2.38 -0.03
CA LEU A 58 5.22 2.59 -0.65
C LEU A 58 4.58 3.88 -0.17
N GLU A 59 4.58 4.16 1.13
CA GLU A 59 3.95 5.36 1.68
C GLU A 59 4.64 6.66 1.22
N TRP A 60 5.97 6.65 1.04
CA TRP A 60 6.71 7.77 0.45
C TRP A 60 6.46 7.93 -1.05
N THR A 61 6.35 6.84 -1.81
CA THR A 61 6.32 6.88 -3.28
C THR A 61 4.93 7.01 -3.86
N LEU A 62 3.91 6.39 -3.27
CA LEU A 62 2.53 6.42 -3.76
C LEU A 62 1.98 7.85 -3.95
N PRO A 63 2.18 8.83 -3.03
CA PRO A 63 1.75 10.21 -3.25
C PRO A 63 2.33 10.85 -4.51
N VAL A 64 3.51 10.44 -4.95
CA VAL A 64 4.14 10.99 -6.16
C VAL A 64 3.69 10.20 -7.39
N LEU A 65 3.72 8.87 -7.31
CA LEU A 65 3.41 7.98 -8.44
C LEU A 65 1.95 8.04 -8.88
N LEU A 66 1.02 8.37 -7.97
CA LEU A 66 -0.40 8.55 -8.30
C LEU A 66 -0.66 9.84 -9.11
N TRP A 67 0.19 10.87 -9.00
CA TRP A 67 0.02 12.13 -9.73
C TRP A 67 0.70 12.10 -11.11
N ILE A 68 1.58 11.14 -11.37
CA ILE A 68 2.26 10.99 -12.66
C ILE A 68 1.40 10.06 -13.53
N PRO A 69 0.78 10.54 -14.63
CA PRO A 69 -0.16 9.72 -15.42
C PRO A 69 0.43 8.43 -15.98
N ARG A 70 1.75 8.41 -16.25
CA ARG A 70 2.44 7.21 -16.76
C ARG A 70 2.54 6.08 -15.73
N THR A 71 2.63 6.40 -14.44
CA THR A 71 2.82 5.42 -13.35
C THR A 71 1.53 5.14 -12.59
N ARG A 72 0.55 6.04 -12.69
CA ARG A 72 -0.70 6.02 -11.93
C ARG A 72 -1.42 4.69 -11.93
N ARG A 73 -1.62 4.06 -13.09
CA ARG A 73 -2.27 2.74 -13.19
C ARG A 73 -1.55 1.66 -12.38
N VAL A 74 -0.21 1.64 -12.42
CA VAL A 74 0.60 0.70 -11.64
C VAL A 74 0.54 1.04 -10.16
N ALA A 75 0.63 2.33 -9.81
CA ALA A 75 0.52 2.80 -8.43
C ALA A 75 -0.82 2.45 -7.79
N ILE A 76 -1.92 2.57 -8.54
CA ILE A 76 -3.27 2.14 -8.11
C ILE A 76 -3.28 0.63 -7.85
N ALA A 77 -2.78 -0.19 -8.79
CA ALA A 77 -2.74 -1.64 -8.63
C ALA A 77 -1.91 -2.07 -7.41
N VAL A 78 -0.73 -1.46 -7.22
CA VAL A 78 0.16 -1.71 -6.09
C VAL A 78 -0.51 -1.31 -4.77
N ALA A 79 -1.14 -0.14 -4.71
CA ALA A 79 -1.85 0.30 -3.51
C ALA A 79 -3.05 -0.59 -3.17
N ILE A 80 -3.80 -1.06 -4.17
CA ILE A 80 -4.88 -2.04 -3.97
C ILE A 80 -4.30 -3.33 -3.40
N GLY A 81 -3.24 -3.88 -4.00
CA GLY A 81 -2.58 -5.09 -3.50
C GLY A 81 -2.08 -4.93 -2.06
N PHE A 82 -1.50 -3.77 -1.74
CA PHE A 82 -1.05 -3.43 -0.40
C PHE A 82 -2.21 -3.43 0.63
N HIS A 83 -3.34 -2.80 0.30
CA HIS A 83 -4.51 -2.78 1.20
C HIS A 83 -5.24 -4.13 1.28
N LEU A 84 -5.22 -4.92 0.22
CA LEU A 84 -5.71 -6.30 0.27
C LEU A 84 -4.82 -7.19 1.15
N ALA A 85 -3.50 -6.97 1.14
CA ALA A 85 -2.61 -7.65 2.07
C ALA A 85 -2.93 -7.25 3.52
N ILE A 86 -3.16 -5.96 3.79
CA ILE A 86 -3.59 -5.50 5.12
C ILE A 86 -4.92 -6.13 5.52
N GLU A 87 -5.92 -6.17 4.63
CA GLU A 87 -7.22 -6.81 4.88
C GLU A 87 -7.11 -8.33 5.13
N ALA A 88 -6.14 -8.97 4.48
CA ALA A 88 -5.85 -10.39 4.69
C ALA A 88 -5.18 -10.64 6.06
N THR A 89 -4.33 -9.73 6.53
CA THR A 89 -3.51 -9.94 7.72
C THR A 89 -4.10 -9.33 8.99
N MET A 90 -4.78 -8.18 8.87
CA MET A 90 -5.24 -7.34 9.97
C MET A 90 -6.76 -7.21 9.99
N ASN A 91 -7.31 -6.95 11.19
CA ASN A 91 -8.74 -6.73 11.40
C ASN A 91 -9.05 -5.24 11.61
N LEU A 92 -8.88 -4.43 10.55
CA LEU A 92 -9.10 -2.96 10.59
C LEU A 92 -10.48 -2.55 10.03
N PHE A 93 -11.42 -3.48 9.94
CA PHE A 93 -12.80 -3.30 9.50
C PHE A 93 -12.97 -2.56 8.17
N LEU A 94 -13.22 -1.24 8.20
CA LEU A 94 -13.52 -0.44 7.02
C LEU A 94 -12.29 0.27 6.45
N PHE A 95 -11.18 0.32 7.20
CA PHE A 95 -10.02 1.14 6.88
C PHE A 95 -9.43 0.86 5.49
N HIS A 96 -9.07 -0.39 5.19
CA HIS A 96 -8.46 -0.79 3.91
C HIS A 96 -9.40 -0.53 2.73
N TRP A 97 -10.73 -0.68 2.92
CA TRP A 97 -11.72 -0.38 1.89
C TRP A 97 -11.81 1.11 1.57
N LEU A 98 -11.79 1.97 2.60
CA LEU A 98 -11.74 3.43 2.41
C LEU A 98 -10.47 3.86 1.71
N MET A 99 -9.34 3.24 2.05
CA MET A 99 -8.07 3.53 1.39
C MET A 99 -8.06 3.10 -0.08
N ILE A 100 -8.65 1.95 -0.41
CA ILE A 100 -8.84 1.51 -1.81
C ILE A 100 -9.73 2.50 -2.57
N LEU A 101 -10.88 2.89 -2.01
CA LEU A 101 -11.77 3.88 -2.63
C LEU A 101 -11.06 5.23 -2.83
N GLY A 102 -10.29 5.67 -1.84
CA GLY A 102 -9.49 6.89 -1.92
C GLY A 102 -8.45 6.83 -3.04
N VAL A 103 -7.77 5.71 -3.24
CA VAL A 103 -6.83 5.54 -4.36
C VAL A 103 -7.55 5.46 -5.71
N LEU A 104 -8.70 4.80 -5.78
CA LEU A 104 -9.50 4.73 -7.00
C LEU A 104 -10.00 6.11 -7.47
N SER A 105 -10.08 7.11 -6.58
CA SER A 105 -10.39 8.49 -6.97
C SER A 105 -9.36 9.13 -7.92
N PHE A 106 -8.14 8.57 -7.99
CA PHE A 106 -7.11 8.98 -8.95
C PHE A 106 -7.27 8.32 -10.32
N ALA A 107 -8.10 7.28 -10.44
CA ALA A 107 -8.23 6.54 -11.68
C ALA A 107 -8.96 7.37 -12.75
N GLU A 108 -8.39 7.46 -13.94
CA GLU A 108 -9.08 8.03 -15.10
C GLU A 108 -9.86 6.96 -15.87
N PHE A 109 -10.98 7.32 -16.50
CA PHE A 109 -11.81 6.38 -17.27
C PHE A 109 -11.03 5.63 -18.35
N ASP A 110 -10.10 6.31 -19.02
CA ASP A 110 -9.25 5.69 -20.06
C ASP A 110 -8.25 4.68 -19.47
N GLU A 111 -7.92 4.81 -18.19
CA GLU A 111 -7.08 3.85 -17.46
C GLU A 111 -7.87 2.65 -16.93
N LEU A 112 -9.19 2.75 -16.80
CA LEU A 112 -10.04 1.61 -16.47
C LEU A 112 -10.39 0.77 -17.71
N ARG A 113 -10.24 1.32 -18.92
CA ARG A 113 -10.50 0.59 -20.16
C ARG A 113 -9.53 -0.59 -20.31
N TRP A 114 -10.11 -1.77 -20.48
CA TRP A 114 -9.41 -2.97 -20.92
C TRP A 114 -9.71 -3.19 -22.42
N PRO A 115 -8.70 -3.38 -23.30
CA PRO A 115 -7.29 -3.56 -23.00
C PRO A 115 -6.51 -2.23 -22.90
N PRO A 116 -5.43 -2.18 -22.08
CA PRO A 116 -4.69 -0.95 -21.74
C PRO A 116 -4.00 -0.26 -22.92
N TRP A 117 -3.80 -0.97 -24.03
CA TRP A 117 -3.16 -0.46 -25.24
C TRP A 117 -4.12 0.23 -26.23
N ARG A 118 -5.45 0.16 -26.01
CA ARG A 118 -6.43 0.88 -26.84
C ARG A 118 -6.68 2.27 -26.28
N ARG A 119 -5.67 3.14 -26.34
CA ARG A 119 -5.90 4.58 -26.14
C ARG A 119 -6.62 5.12 -27.37
N ALA A 120 -7.79 5.72 -27.19
CA ALA A 120 -8.42 6.45 -28.28
C ALA A 120 -7.44 7.55 -28.74
N PRO A 121 -7.23 7.76 -30.05
CA PRO A 121 -6.44 8.88 -30.52
C PRO A 121 -7.03 10.15 -29.92
N ALA A 122 -6.19 10.96 -29.25
CA ALA A 122 -6.61 12.27 -28.78
C ALA A 122 -7.29 13.00 -29.94
N ALA A 123 -8.57 13.30 -29.80
CA ALA A 123 -9.29 14.09 -30.79
C ALA A 123 -8.56 15.43 -30.87
N ARG A 124 -7.84 15.64 -31.98
CA ARG A 124 -7.26 16.94 -32.29
C ARG A 124 -8.43 17.86 -32.65
N THR A 125 -8.82 18.70 -31.72
CA THR A 125 -9.67 19.88 -31.97
C THR A 125 -8.80 21.12 -31.89
#